data_AF-Q9WUE2-F1
#
_entry.id   AF-Q9WUE2-F1
#
_cell.length_a   1.000
_cell.length_b   1.000
_cell.length_c   1.000
_cell.angle_alpha   90.00
_cell.angle_beta   90.00
_cell.angle_gamma   90.00
#
_symmetry.space_group_name_H-M   'P 1'
#
loop_
_entity.id
_entity.type
_entity.pdbx_description
1 polymer ?
#
loop_
_entity_poly.entity_id
_entity_poly.type
_entity_poly.pdbx_seq_one_letter_code
_entity_poly.pdbx_strand_id
1 'polypeptide(L)'
;DKFVKRKVMDKYGEFGRDRISELLGMDKVALDFSDAREKKKPKKDSSLSAVLNSIDVKYQMWKLGVVFTDDSFLYLAWYMTMSVLGHYNNFFFAAHLLDIAMGFKTLRTILSSVTHNGKQLVLTVGLLAVVVYLYTVVRFNFFRKFYNKSEDGDTPDMKCDDMLTCYMFHMYVGVRAEGCSEIEAPAGDEYEIYRIIFDITFFFFVIVILLAIIQGLIIDAFGELRD
;
A
#
# COMPACT_ATOMS: atom_id res chain seq x y z
N ASP A 1 -18.03 -21.54 -21.03
CA ASP A 1 -19.12 -22.11 -21.85
C ASP A 1 -19.90 -20.97 -22.52
N LYS A 2 -20.04 -20.99 -23.85
CA LYS A 2 -20.76 -19.94 -24.61
C LYS A 2 -22.28 -20.08 -24.50
N PHE A 3 -22.80 -21.19 -23.97
CA PHE A 3 -24.24 -21.48 -23.85
C PHE A 3 -24.82 -21.14 -22.46
N VAL A 4 -24.07 -20.42 -21.61
CA VAL A 4 -24.50 -20.08 -20.24
C VAL A 4 -25.83 -19.32 -20.20
N LYS A 5 -26.06 -18.37 -21.12
CA LYS A 5 -27.33 -17.62 -21.21
C LYS A 5 -28.53 -18.56 -21.45
N ARG A 6 -28.35 -19.62 -22.25
CA ARG A 6 -29.40 -20.62 -22.52
C ARG A 6 -29.69 -21.48 -21.29
N LYS A 7 -28.65 -21.89 -20.55
CA LYS A 7 -28.81 -22.63 -19.28
C LYS A 7 -29.53 -21.82 -18.21
N VAL A 8 -29.25 -20.51 -18.12
CA VAL A 8 -29.93 -19.61 -17.18
C VAL A 8 -31.42 -19.45 -17.54
N MET A 9 -31.73 -19.31 -18.82
CA MET A 9 -33.12 -19.26 -19.31
C MET A 9 -33.91 -20.54 -19.04
N ASP A 10 -33.27 -21.71 -19.21
CA ASP A 10 -33.91 -23.02 -18.98
C ASP A 10 -34.20 -23.25 -17.49
N LYS A 11 -33.33 -22.77 -16.60
CA LYS A 11 -33.46 -22.95 -15.16
C LYS A 11 -34.38 -21.92 -14.46
N TYR A 12 -34.38 -20.68 -14.92
CA TYR A 12 -35.08 -19.58 -14.22
C TYR A 12 -36.20 -18.93 -15.05
N GLY A 13 -36.44 -19.40 -16.27
CA GLY A 13 -37.45 -18.83 -17.17
C GLY A 13 -38.87 -18.78 -16.60
N GLU A 14 -39.21 -19.68 -15.68
CA GLU A 14 -40.54 -19.75 -15.05
C GLU A 14 -40.88 -18.49 -14.22
N PHE A 15 -39.87 -17.76 -13.72
CA PHE A 15 -40.06 -16.53 -12.91
C PHE A 15 -40.31 -15.27 -13.74
N GLY A 16 -40.36 -15.39 -15.07
CA GLY A 16 -40.59 -14.27 -16.00
C GLY A 16 -39.56 -14.22 -17.11
N ARG A 17 -39.78 -15.02 -18.17
CA ARG A 17 -38.89 -15.14 -19.34
C ARG A 17 -38.50 -13.81 -19.96
N ASP A 18 -39.45 -12.89 -20.11
CA ASP A 18 -39.19 -11.59 -20.76
C ASP A 18 -38.21 -10.75 -19.95
N ARG A 19 -38.42 -10.67 -18.63
CA ARG A 19 -37.55 -9.93 -17.70
C ARG A 19 -36.13 -10.47 -17.68
N ILE A 20 -35.97 -11.80 -17.69
CA ILE A 20 -34.65 -12.45 -17.70
C ILE A 20 -33.96 -12.27 -19.05
N SER A 21 -34.70 -12.32 -20.17
CA SER A 21 -34.15 -12.09 -21.51
C SER A 21 -33.60 -10.67 -21.68
N GLU A 22 -34.31 -9.67 -21.13
CA GLU A 22 -33.90 -8.27 -21.12
C GLU A 22 -32.64 -8.08 -20.27
N LEU A 23 -32.61 -8.67 -19.07
CA LEU A 23 -31.46 -8.58 -18.15
C LEU A 23 -30.18 -9.22 -18.74
N LEU A 24 -30.33 -10.32 -19.49
CA LEU A 24 -29.23 -11.01 -20.16
C LEU A 24 -28.81 -10.31 -21.47
N GLY A 25 -29.50 -9.25 -21.88
CA GLY A 25 -29.27 -8.56 -23.15
C GLY A 25 -29.42 -9.51 -24.34
N MET A 26 -30.39 -10.42 -24.29
CA MET A 26 -30.70 -11.30 -25.41
C MET A 26 -31.59 -10.53 -26.40
N ASP A 27 -31.09 -10.27 -27.60
CA ASP A 27 -31.92 -9.71 -28.66
C ASP A 27 -33.08 -10.66 -28.98
N LYS A 28 -34.31 -10.14 -28.96
CA LYS A 28 -35.52 -10.88 -29.33
C LYS A 28 -35.43 -11.46 -30.75
N VAL A 29 -34.65 -10.83 -31.63
CA VAL A 29 -34.37 -11.27 -33.00
C VAL A 29 -33.46 -12.51 -33.05
N ALA A 30 -32.58 -12.70 -32.07
CA ALA A 30 -31.72 -13.90 -31.98
C ALA A 30 -32.46 -15.11 -31.36
N LEU A 31 -33.66 -14.90 -30.82
CA LEU A 31 -34.54 -15.92 -30.28
C LEU A 31 -35.53 -16.47 -31.33
N ASP A 32 -35.60 -15.87 -32.52
CA ASP A 32 -36.44 -16.36 -33.62
C ASP A 32 -35.72 -17.53 -34.34
N PHE A 33 -35.86 -18.73 -33.78
CA PHE A 33 -35.27 -19.98 -34.30
C PHE A 33 -35.92 -20.48 -35.59
N SER A 34 -36.80 -19.70 -36.20
CA SER A 34 -37.45 -20.01 -37.48
C SER A 34 -36.53 -19.77 -38.69
N ASP A 35 -35.52 -18.90 -38.59
CA ASP A 35 -34.75 -18.41 -39.75
C ASP A 35 -33.29 -18.91 -39.81
N ALA A 36 -32.84 -19.71 -38.84
CA ALA A 36 -31.46 -20.19 -38.76
C ALA A 36 -31.12 -21.36 -39.71
N ARG A 37 -32.10 -21.88 -40.48
CA ARG A 37 -31.87 -22.95 -41.46
C ARG A 37 -31.54 -22.46 -42.87
N GLU A 38 -31.86 -21.22 -43.23
CA GLU A 38 -31.59 -20.71 -44.56
C GLU A 38 -31.11 -19.26 -44.53
N LYS A 39 -29.79 -19.05 -44.56
CA LYS A 39 -29.18 -17.89 -45.22
C LYS A 39 -27.66 -18.07 -45.31
N LYS A 40 -27.17 -18.21 -46.54
CA LYS A 40 -25.74 -18.12 -46.90
C LYS A 40 -25.16 -16.83 -46.30
N LYS A 41 -24.04 -16.94 -45.56
CA LYS A 41 -23.29 -15.79 -45.06
C LYS A 41 -22.81 -14.93 -46.25
N PRO A 42 -23.23 -13.65 -46.38
CA PRO A 42 -22.67 -12.77 -47.39
C PRO A 42 -21.25 -12.36 -46.98
N LYS A 43 -20.33 -12.28 -47.96
CA LYS A 43 -18.99 -11.71 -47.78
C LYS A 43 -19.15 -10.22 -47.45
N LYS A 44 -18.64 -9.79 -46.29
CA LYS A 44 -18.65 -8.40 -45.84
C LYS A 44 -17.29 -7.78 -46.15
N ASP A 45 -17.26 -6.81 -47.05
CA ASP A 45 -16.05 -6.08 -47.41
C ASP A 45 -15.50 -5.33 -46.20
N SER A 46 -14.24 -5.62 -45.84
CA SER A 46 -13.63 -5.21 -44.58
C SER A 46 -13.10 -3.78 -44.65
N SER A 47 -14.00 -2.80 -44.53
CA SER A 47 -13.59 -1.47 -44.11
C SER A 47 -13.34 -1.49 -42.60
N LEU A 48 -12.10 -1.23 -42.17
CA LEU A 48 -11.68 -1.27 -40.75
C LEU A 48 -12.55 -0.37 -39.86
N SER A 49 -13.10 0.71 -40.39
CA SER A 49 -14.03 1.60 -39.67
C SER A 49 -15.41 0.96 -39.43
N ALA A 50 -15.90 0.13 -40.34
CA ALA A 50 -17.14 -0.64 -40.17
C ALA A 50 -16.97 -1.78 -39.17
N VAL A 51 -15.75 -2.28 -38.98
CA VAL A 51 -15.41 -3.27 -37.96
C VAL A 51 -15.32 -2.59 -36.58
N LEU A 52 -14.69 -1.43 -36.47
CA LEU A 52 -14.57 -0.66 -35.21
C LEU A 52 -15.95 -0.25 -34.64
N ASN A 53 -16.89 0.17 -35.49
CA ASN A 53 -18.26 0.49 -35.07
C ASN A 53 -19.11 -0.74 -34.70
N SER A 54 -18.66 -1.97 -35.02
CA SER A 54 -19.35 -3.20 -34.63
C SER A 54 -18.89 -3.76 -33.27
N ILE A 55 -17.97 -3.06 -32.60
CA ILE A 55 -17.42 -3.49 -31.30
C ILE A 55 -18.39 -3.08 -30.19
N ASP A 56 -18.69 -4.04 -29.31
CA ASP A 56 -19.45 -3.79 -28.10
C ASP A 56 -18.62 -2.96 -27.10
N VAL A 57 -18.84 -1.65 -27.10
CA VAL A 57 -18.15 -0.69 -26.22
C VAL A 57 -18.39 -1.00 -24.74
N LYS A 58 -19.57 -1.51 -24.36
CA LYS A 58 -19.87 -1.87 -22.97
C LYS A 58 -19.00 -3.04 -22.52
N TYR A 59 -18.87 -4.05 -23.38
CA TYR A 59 -17.99 -5.18 -23.10
C TYR A 59 -16.50 -4.77 -23.02
N GLN A 60 -16.04 -3.88 -23.91
CA GLN A 60 -14.66 -3.40 -23.86
C GLN A 60 -14.39 -2.57 -22.60
N MET A 61 -15.32 -1.71 -22.20
CA MET A 61 -15.18 -0.93 -20.96
C MET A 61 -15.14 -1.83 -19.72
N TRP A 62 -16.01 -2.84 -19.64
CA TRP A 62 -15.96 -3.83 -18.56
C TRP A 62 -14.64 -4.62 -18.57
N LYS A 63 -14.19 -5.08 -19.75
CA LYS A 63 -12.92 -5.79 -19.90
C LYS A 63 -11.74 -4.93 -19.44
N LEU A 64 -11.69 -3.67 -19.87
CA LEU A 64 -10.64 -2.73 -19.44
C LEU A 64 -10.67 -2.55 -17.92
N GLY A 65 -11.85 -2.40 -17.32
CA GLY A 65 -11.99 -2.36 -15.86
C GLY A 65 -11.37 -3.57 -15.16
N VAL A 66 -11.65 -4.78 -15.66
CA VAL A 66 -11.05 -6.02 -15.12
C VAL A 66 -9.52 -6.04 -15.29
N VAL A 67 -9.00 -5.60 -16.45
CA VAL A 67 -7.55 -5.54 -16.70
C VAL A 67 -6.87 -4.53 -15.76
N PHE A 68 -7.47 -3.37 -15.51
CA PHE A 68 -6.94 -2.38 -14.58
C PHE A 68 -7.00 -2.82 -13.10
N THR A 69 -7.78 -3.84 -12.77
CA THR A 69 -7.81 -4.43 -11.41
C THR A 69 -6.82 -5.58 -11.22
N ASP A 70 -6.13 -6.03 -12.27
CA ASP A 70 -5.13 -7.11 -12.16
C ASP A 70 -3.78 -6.55 -11.66
N ASP A 71 -3.30 -7.08 -10.54
CA ASP A 71 -2.03 -6.68 -9.91
C ASP A 71 -0.84 -6.83 -10.87
N SER A 72 -0.85 -7.88 -11.70
CA SER A 72 0.22 -8.13 -12.67
C SER A 72 0.26 -7.04 -13.75
N PHE A 73 -0.91 -6.63 -14.23
CA PHE A 73 -1.03 -5.55 -15.21
C PHE A 73 -0.65 -4.21 -14.60
N LEU A 74 -1.12 -3.90 -13.39
CA LEU A 74 -0.78 -2.66 -12.68
C LEU A 74 0.73 -2.54 -12.45
N TYR A 75 1.39 -3.65 -12.06
CA TYR A 75 2.85 -3.70 -11.93
C TYR A 75 3.56 -3.36 -13.24
N LEU A 76 3.14 -3.97 -14.35
CA LEU A 76 3.76 -3.74 -15.66
C LEU A 76 3.48 -2.33 -16.20
N ALA A 77 2.27 -1.80 -15.96
CA ALA A 77 1.89 -0.43 -16.32
C ALA A 77 2.70 0.61 -15.51
N TRP A 78 2.91 0.37 -14.22
CA TRP A 78 3.80 1.17 -13.39
C TRP A 78 5.24 1.15 -13.91
N TYR A 79 5.74 -0.04 -14.27
CA TYR A 79 7.07 -0.20 -14.85
C TYR A 79 7.23 0.61 -16.14
N MET A 80 6.28 0.52 -17.07
CA MET A 80 6.26 1.32 -18.30
C MET A 80 6.24 2.83 -18.01
N THR A 81 5.45 3.25 -17.01
CA THR A 81 5.36 4.66 -16.59
C THR A 81 6.72 5.16 -16.09
N MET A 82 7.41 4.37 -15.27
CA MET A 82 8.76 4.67 -14.80
C MET A 82 9.78 4.76 -15.94
N SER A 83 9.65 3.95 -17.00
CA SER A 83 10.53 4.04 -18.18
C SER A 83 10.35 5.37 -18.93
N VAL A 84 9.10 5.82 -19.10
CA VAL A 84 8.80 7.11 -19.75
C VAL A 84 9.30 8.26 -18.88
N LEU A 85 9.09 8.21 -17.56
CA LEU A 85 9.60 9.19 -16.60
C LEU A 85 11.14 9.22 -16.55
N GLY A 86 11.79 8.07 -16.76
CA GLY A 86 13.24 7.94 -16.88
C GLY A 86 13.84 8.83 -17.97
N HIS A 87 13.10 9.03 -19.07
CA HIS A 87 13.52 9.93 -20.14
C HIS A 87 13.50 11.41 -19.71
N TYR A 88 12.67 11.80 -18.75
CA TYR A 88 12.67 13.15 -18.19
C TYR A 88 13.71 13.32 -17.08
N ASN A 89 13.92 12.30 -16.26
CA ASN A 89 14.94 12.30 -15.22
C ASN A 89 15.52 10.89 -15.04
N ASN A 90 16.85 10.79 -15.20
CA ASN A 90 17.59 9.53 -15.12
C ASN A 90 17.41 8.77 -13.79
N PHE A 91 17.03 9.45 -12.70
CA PHE A 91 16.76 8.81 -11.40
C PHE A 91 15.72 7.68 -11.49
N PHE A 92 14.69 7.83 -12.33
CA PHE A 92 13.63 6.83 -12.44
C PHE A 92 14.07 5.51 -13.09
N PHE A 93 15.22 5.49 -13.78
CA PHE A 93 15.81 4.22 -14.22
C PHE A 93 16.27 3.33 -13.05
N ALA A 94 16.65 3.92 -11.90
CA ALA A 94 17.01 3.15 -10.72
C ALA A 94 15.83 2.32 -10.18
N ALA A 95 14.59 2.80 -10.32
CA ALA A 95 13.40 2.08 -9.88
C ALA A 95 13.20 0.75 -10.62
N HIS A 96 13.76 0.59 -11.83
CA HIS A 96 13.65 -0.64 -12.60
C HIS A 96 14.48 -1.78 -12.00
N LEU A 97 15.49 -1.49 -11.17
CA LEU A 97 16.25 -2.53 -10.47
C LEU A 97 15.40 -3.29 -9.46
N LEU A 98 14.30 -2.71 -8.97
CA LEU A 98 13.37 -3.40 -8.06
C LEU A 98 12.73 -4.63 -8.73
N ASP A 99 12.61 -4.63 -10.06
CA ASP A 99 12.06 -5.77 -10.81
C ASP A 99 12.91 -7.04 -10.67
N ILE A 100 14.24 -6.87 -10.61
CA ILE A 100 15.17 -7.98 -10.36
C ILE A 100 14.80 -8.67 -9.03
N ALA A 101 14.41 -7.91 -8.00
CA ALA A 101 14.00 -8.47 -6.72
C ALA A 101 12.69 -9.27 -6.81
N MET A 102 11.72 -8.82 -7.62
CA MET A 102 10.42 -9.48 -7.79
C MET A 102 10.46 -10.67 -8.78
N GLY A 103 11.49 -10.74 -9.63
CA GLY A 103 11.72 -11.81 -10.59
C GLY A 103 12.16 -13.14 -9.94
N PHE A 104 12.85 -13.09 -8.80
CA PHE A 104 13.28 -14.28 -8.09
C PHE A 104 12.21 -14.80 -7.13
N LYS A 105 11.87 -16.09 -7.26
CA LYS A 105 10.89 -16.78 -6.39
C LYS A 105 11.24 -16.63 -4.90
N THR A 106 12.51 -16.78 -4.54
CA THR A 106 12.98 -16.69 -3.15
C THR A 106 12.76 -15.29 -2.56
N LEU A 107 13.12 -14.23 -3.29
CA LEU A 107 12.93 -12.85 -2.82
C LEU A 107 11.46 -12.48 -2.72
N ARG A 108 10.62 -12.99 -3.63
CA ARG A 108 9.17 -12.83 -3.55
C ARG A 108 8.59 -13.46 -2.27
N THR A 109 9.06 -14.64 -1.88
CA THR A 109 8.65 -15.26 -0.61
C THR A 109 9.07 -14.42 0.60
N ILE A 110 10.28 -13.85 0.58
CA ILE A 110 10.76 -12.94 1.63
C ILE A 110 9.91 -11.66 1.71
N LEU A 111 9.53 -11.08 0.58
CA LEU A 111 8.64 -9.92 0.60
C LEU A 111 7.24 -10.31 1.10
N SER A 112 6.73 -11.46 0.63
CA SER A 112 5.43 -11.98 1.01
C SER A 112 5.33 -12.22 2.51
N SER A 113 6.40 -12.68 3.18
CA SER A 113 6.40 -12.89 4.63
C SER A 113 6.18 -11.60 5.40
N VAL A 114 6.86 -10.53 5.02
CA VAL A 114 6.69 -9.21 5.66
C VAL A 114 5.28 -8.66 5.40
N THR A 115 4.72 -8.88 4.21
CA THR A 115 3.37 -8.41 3.88
C THR A 115 2.24 -9.30 4.42
N HIS A 116 2.53 -10.54 4.83
CA HIS A 116 1.52 -11.51 5.28
C HIS A 116 0.75 -10.97 6.49
N ASN A 117 1.48 -10.43 7.47
CA ASN A 117 0.94 -9.81 8.68
C ASN A 117 0.93 -8.27 8.60
N GLY A 118 0.86 -7.71 7.39
CA GLY A 118 1.02 -6.27 7.13
C GLY A 118 0.04 -5.37 7.90
N LYS A 119 -1.22 -5.82 8.09
CA LYS A 119 -2.21 -5.08 8.89
C LYS A 119 -1.76 -4.93 10.34
N GLN A 120 -1.23 -6.00 10.94
CA GLN A 120 -0.76 -5.98 12.32
C GLN A 120 0.52 -5.15 12.45
N LEU A 121 1.43 -5.26 11.47
CA LEU A 121 2.64 -4.43 11.43
C LEU A 121 2.31 -2.93 11.40
N VAL A 122 1.40 -2.50 10.52
CA VAL A 122 0.98 -1.09 10.41
C VAL A 122 0.32 -0.59 11.71
N LEU A 123 -0.53 -1.41 12.35
CA LEU A 123 -1.14 -1.07 13.63
C LEU A 123 -0.08 -0.92 14.75
N THR A 124 0.91 -1.80 14.80
CA THR A 124 2.00 -1.75 15.78
C THR A 124 2.89 -0.52 15.58
N VAL A 125 3.25 -0.18 14.33
CA VAL A 125 3.99 1.05 14.01
C VAL A 125 3.17 2.30 14.36
N GLY A 126 1.84 2.26 14.15
CA GLY A 126 0.93 3.32 14.58
C GLY A 126 0.92 3.50 16.10
N LEU A 127 0.87 2.40 16.86
CA LEU A 127 0.96 2.44 18.33
C LEU A 127 2.31 3.04 18.79
N LEU A 128 3.41 2.64 18.16
CA LEU A 128 4.74 3.21 18.41
C LEU A 128 4.75 4.74 18.21
N ALA A 129 4.21 5.22 17.09
CA ALA A 129 4.12 6.65 16.81
C ALA A 129 3.31 7.41 17.88
N VAL A 130 2.18 6.86 18.31
CA VAL A 130 1.34 7.46 19.37
C VAL A 130 2.07 7.50 20.71
N VAL A 131 2.75 6.41 21.10
CA VAL A 131 3.52 6.36 22.34
C VAL A 131 4.64 7.40 22.31
N VAL A 132 5.44 7.45 21.24
CA VAL A 132 6.52 8.44 21.09
C VAL A 132 5.98 9.88 21.11
N TYR A 133 4.80 10.12 20.51
CA TYR A 133 4.15 11.43 20.58
C TYR A 133 3.79 11.83 22.01
N LEU A 134 3.21 10.92 22.81
CA LEU A 134 2.91 11.19 24.23
C LEU A 134 4.19 11.52 25.02
N TYR A 135 5.27 10.76 24.82
CA TYR A 135 6.56 11.06 25.43
C TYR A 135 7.10 12.43 24.97
N THR A 136 6.90 12.79 23.70
CA THR A 136 7.32 14.10 23.15
C THR A 136 6.53 15.24 23.78
N VAL A 137 5.22 15.12 23.97
CA VAL A 137 4.40 16.16 24.63
C VAL A 137 4.91 16.45 26.04
N VAL A 138 5.25 15.40 26.80
CA VAL A 138 5.81 15.56 28.15
C VAL A 138 7.20 16.22 28.08
N ARG A 139 8.07 15.79 27.15
CA ARG A 139 9.38 16.43 26.93
C ARG A 139 9.28 17.90 26.55
N PHE A 140 8.35 18.24 25.66
CA PHE A 140 8.14 19.60 25.19
C PHE A 140 7.61 20.53 26.30
N ASN A 141 6.71 20.05 27.16
CA ASN A 141 6.14 20.87 28.22
C ASN A 141 7.07 21.03 29.43
N PHE A 142 7.73 19.95 29.87
CA PHE A 142 8.49 19.96 31.13
C PHE A 142 10.00 20.05 30.94
N PHE A 143 10.52 19.45 29.87
CA PHE A 143 11.97 19.28 29.66
C PHE A 143 12.53 20.16 28.52
N ARG A 144 11.75 21.15 28.03
CA ARG A 144 12.14 22.01 26.87
C ARG A 144 13.52 22.62 26.99
N LYS A 145 13.89 23.07 28.20
CA LYS A 145 15.17 23.74 28.48
C LYS A 145 16.41 22.87 28.18
N PHE A 146 16.28 21.54 28.20
CA PHE A 146 17.39 20.61 27.97
C PHE A 146 17.65 20.31 26.49
N TYR A 147 16.73 20.69 25.60
CA TYR A 147 16.82 20.46 24.16
C TYR A 147 17.26 21.71 23.39
N ASN A 148 17.33 22.85 24.08
CA ASN A 148 17.73 24.11 23.49
C ASN A 148 19.21 24.34 23.81
N LYS A 149 20.08 23.92 22.88
CA LYS A 149 21.51 24.16 22.97
C LYS A 149 21.79 25.60 22.52
N SER A 150 22.27 26.45 23.42
CA SER A 150 22.92 27.70 23.03
C SER A 150 24.36 27.37 22.70
N GLU A 151 24.67 27.19 21.42
CA GLU A 151 26.07 27.17 21.00
C GLU A 151 26.59 28.61 21.07
N ASP A 152 27.70 28.83 21.76
CA ASP A 152 28.28 30.16 21.99
C ASP A 152 28.63 30.85 20.66
N GLY A 153 27.72 31.69 20.15
CA GLY A 153 28.00 32.68 19.12
C GLY A 153 27.20 32.60 17.82
N ASP A 154 26.48 31.50 17.55
CA ASP A 154 25.58 31.37 16.39
C ASP A 154 24.19 30.88 16.82
N THR A 155 23.20 31.05 15.93
CA THR A 155 21.77 30.78 16.21
C THR A 155 21.58 29.46 16.98
N PRO A 156 20.86 29.46 18.11
CA PRO A 156 20.68 28.26 18.91
C PRO A 156 20.05 27.15 18.05
N ASP A 157 20.63 25.95 18.06
CA ASP A 157 20.05 24.77 17.39
C ASP A 157 18.92 24.23 18.27
N MET A 158 17.75 24.86 18.14
CA MET A 158 16.59 24.61 19.00
C MET A 158 15.83 23.39 18.49
N LYS A 159 16.11 22.20 19.06
CA LYS A 159 15.46 20.94 18.65
C LYS A 159 13.99 20.84 19.06
N CYS A 160 13.57 21.58 20.09
CA CYS A 160 12.20 21.57 20.62
C CYS A 160 11.60 22.97 20.76
N ASP A 161 11.78 23.82 19.74
CA ASP A 161 11.02 25.07 19.60
C ASP A 161 9.59 24.82 19.14
N ASP A 162 9.46 24.05 18.07
CA ASP A 162 8.18 23.60 17.53
C ASP A 162 7.89 22.16 17.95
N MET A 163 6.61 21.88 18.23
CA MET A 163 6.16 20.55 18.60
C MET A 163 6.46 19.51 17.51
N LEU A 164 6.35 19.90 16.23
CA LEU A 164 6.63 19.02 15.09
C LEU A 164 8.13 18.68 15.01
N THR A 165 9.00 19.67 15.18
CA THR A 165 10.47 19.48 15.16
C THR A 165 10.91 18.59 16.31
N CYS A 166 10.35 18.80 17.51
CA CYS A 166 10.62 17.97 18.69
C CYS A 166 10.16 16.51 18.47
N TYR A 167 8.97 16.32 17.88
CA TYR A 167 8.46 14.98 17.56
C TYR A 167 9.31 14.27 16.49
N MET A 168 9.65 14.97 15.41
CA MET A 168 10.52 14.43 14.36
C MET A 168 11.89 14.05 14.90
N PHE A 169 12.46 14.86 15.80
CA PHE A 169 13.70 14.56 16.49
C PHE A 169 13.60 13.26 17.31
N HIS A 170 12.55 13.07 18.10
CA HIS A 170 12.37 11.84 18.88
C HIS A 170 12.07 10.60 18.03
N MET A 171 11.35 10.75 16.91
CA MET A 171 11.14 9.65 15.95
C MET A 171 12.42 9.29 15.18
N TYR A 172 13.25 10.28 14.83
CA TYR A 172 14.46 10.07 14.05
C TYR A 172 15.62 9.58 14.94
N VAL A 173 15.96 10.32 16.00
CA VAL A 173 17.09 10.04 16.89
C VAL A 173 16.65 9.12 18.01
N GLY A 174 15.53 9.39 18.67
CA GLY A 174 15.09 8.65 19.86
C GLY A 174 14.79 7.17 19.63
N VAL A 175 14.25 6.80 18.46
CA VAL A 175 13.94 5.40 18.11
C VAL A 175 15.13 4.68 17.47
N ARG A 176 16.11 5.40 16.90
CA ARG A 176 17.27 4.80 16.19
C ARG A 176 18.54 4.75 17.01
N ALA A 177 18.83 5.81 17.77
CA ALA A 177 20.01 5.87 18.60
C ALA A 177 19.72 5.15 19.91
N GLU A 178 20.54 4.16 20.25
CA GLU A 178 20.50 3.38 21.49
C GLU A 178 20.89 4.22 22.73
N GLY A 179 20.35 5.44 22.85
CA GLY A 179 20.57 6.36 23.96
C GLY A 179 21.07 7.72 23.51
N CYS A 180 20.25 8.75 23.79
CA CYS A 180 20.56 10.09 24.32
C CYS A 180 21.92 10.79 24.07
N SER A 181 22.76 10.38 23.10
CA SER A 181 24.12 10.89 22.95
C SER A 181 24.19 12.31 22.38
N GLU A 182 23.09 12.81 21.80
CA GLU A 182 22.95 14.19 21.33
C GLU A 182 22.36 15.15 22.36
N ILE A 183 21.88 14.67 23.51
CA ILE A 183 21.21 15.50 24.51
C ILE A 183 22.10 15.65 25.74
N GLU A 184 22.25 16.87 26.25
CA GLU A 184 23.13 17.19 27.37
C GLU A 184 22.76 16.39 28.63
N ALA A 185 23.77 15.91 29.36
CA ALA A 185 23.57 15.13 30.57
C ALA A 185 22.71 15.91 31.57
N PRO A 186 21.78 15.26 32.29
CA PRO A 186 20.88 15.95 33.22
C PRO A 186 21.56 16.45 34.51
N ALA A 187 22.90 16.38 34.60
CA ALA A 187 23.66 16.61 35.82
C ALA A 187 23.56 18.07 36.28
N GLY A 188 23.03 18.28 37.49
CA GLY A 188 23.04 19.59 38.17
C GLY A 188 21.75 20.41 38.06
N ASP A 189 20.64 19.84 37.56
CA ASP A 189 19.33 20.51 37.52
C ASP A 189 18.31 19.89 38.50
N GLU A 190 17.35 20.69 38.98
CA GLU A 190 16.32 20.23 39.93
C GLU A 190 15.46 19.07 39.39
N TYR A 191 15.37 18.91 38.08
CA TYR A 191 14.59 17.85 37.42
C TYR A 191 15.43 16.65 36.97
N GLU A 192 16.69 16.54 37.41
CA GLU A 192 17.62 15.47 37.01
C GLU A 192 17.02 14.07 37.21
N ILE A 193 16.51 13.78 38.40
CA ILE A 193 15.95 12.46 38.76
C ILE A 193 14.72 12.13 37.88
N TYR A 194 13.82 13.10 37.70
CA TYR A 194 12.62 12.92 36.88
C TYR A 194 12.99 12.62 35.42
N ARG A 195 14.00 13.31 34.88
CA ARG A 195 14.48 13.10 33.53
C ARG A 195 15.12 11.72 33.35
N ILE A 196 15.95 11.27 34.30
CA ILE A 196 16.57 9.93 34.26
C ILE A 196 15.50 8.84 34.25
N ILE A 197 14.53 8.92 35.17
CA ILE A 197 13.43 7.93 35.23
C ILE A 197 12.65 7.94 33.91
N PHE A 198 12.36 9.13 33.38
CA PHE A 198 11.61 9.28 32.14
C PHE A 198 12.35 8.67 30.93
N ASP A 199 13.66 8.91 30.80
CA ASP A 199 14.48 8.34 29.73
C ASP A 199 14.62 6.80 29.86
N ILE A 200 14.72 6.27 31.09
CA ILE A 200 14.71 4.82 31.34
C ILE A 200 13.38 4.20 30.92
N THR A 201 12.25 4.83 31.28
CA THR A 201 10.92 4.32 30.89
C THR A 201 10.74 4.34 29.37
N PHE A 202 11.19 5.40 28.69
CA PHE A 202 11.17 5.47 27.24
C PHE A 202 11.97 4.34 26.61
N PHE A 203 13.21 4.11 27.08
CA PHE A 203 14.06 3.02 26.59
C PHE A 203 13.40 1.65 26.76
N PHE A 204 12.84 1.37 27.95
CA PHE A 204 12.19 0.09 28.22
C PHE A 204 10.93 -0.14 27.36
N PHE A 205 10.01 0.82 27.32
CA PHE A 205 8.75 0.63 26.59
C PHE A 205 8.93 0.69 25.07
N VAL A 206 9.69 1.67 24.56
CA VAL A 206 9.80 1.89 23.11
C VAL A 206 10.85 0.98 22.49
N ILE A 207 12.06 0.94 23.04
CA ILE A 207 13.18 0.21 22.45
C ILE A 207 13.10 -1.28 22.80
N VAL A 208 12.98 -1.61 24.09
CA VAL A 208 13.01 -3.03 24.52
C VAL A 208 11.71 -3.75 24.18
N ILE A 209 10.54 -3.15 24.42
CA ILE A 209 9.25 -3.82 24.19
C ILE A 209 8.74 -3.62 22.76
N LEU A 210 8.48 -2.38 22.33
CA LEU A 210 7.78 -2.15 21.06
C LEU A 210 8.61 -2.56 19.83
N LEU A 211 9.92 -2.27 19.77
CA LEU A 211 10.75 -2.74 18.66
C LEU A 211 10.91 -4.26 18.65
N ALA A 212 11.00 -4.91 19.82
CA ALA A 212 11.04 -6.38 19.90
C ALA A 212 9.74 -7.02 19.42
N ILE A 213 8.58 -6.41 19.67
CA ILE A 213 7.30 -6.88 19.10
C ILE A 213 7.33 -6.79 17.57
N ILE A 214 7.81 -5.69 17.00
CA ILE A 214 7.91 -5.53 15.53
C ILE A 214 8.81 -6.61 14.92
N GLN A 215 9.98 -6.85 15.51
CA GLN A 215 10.90 -7.91 15.07
C GLN A 215 10.27 -9.30 15.25
N GLY A 216 9.59 -9.52 16.38
CA GLY A 216 8.88 -10.76 16.69
C GLY A 216 7.79 -11.10 15.65
N LEU A 217 7.00 -10.11 15.23
CA LEU A 217 5.97 -10.29 14.20
C LEU A 217 6.55 -10.68 12.84
N ILE A 218 7.72 -10.14 12.49
CA ILE A 218 8.42 -10.52 11.25
C ILE A 218 8.92 -11.97 11.35
N ILE A 219 9.49 -12.37 12.49
CA ILE A 219 9.98 -13.74 12.73
C ILE A 219 8.82 -14.74 12.69
N ASP A 220 7.69 -14.40 13.33
CA ASP A 220 6.49 -15.23 13.35
C ASP A 220 5.94 -15.46 11.92
N ALA A 221 5.90 -14.40 11.11
CA ALA A 221 5.49 -14.51 9.70
C ALA A 221 6.44 -15.38 8.85
N PHE A 222 7.74 -15.39 9.16
CA PHE A 222 8.68 -16.34 8.55
C PHE A 222 8.49 -17.78 9.04
N GLY A 223 8.04 -17.96 10.27
CA GLY A 223 7.66 -19.27 10.83
C GLY A 223 6.44 -19.86 10.14
N GLU A 224 5.37 -19.09 10.01
CA GLU A 224 4.10 -19.52 9.40
C GLU A 224 4.23 -19.91 7.93
N LEU A 225 5.12 -19.25 7.17
CA LEU A 225 5.37 -19.60 5.76
C LEU A 225 6.26 -20.84 5.57
N ARG A 226 6.91 -21.32 6.64
CA ARG A 226 7.75 -22.52 6.60
C ARG A 226 6.95 -23.79 6.89
N ASP A 227 5.91 -23.69 7.70
CA ASP A 227 5.03 -24.80 8.10
C ASP A 227 3.92 -25.05 7.05
#